data_AF-A0A169T0H3-F1
#
_entry.id   AF-A0A169T0H3-F1
#
_cell.length_a   1.000
_cell.length_b   1.000
_cell.length_c   1.000
_cell.angle_alpha   90.00
_cell.angle_beta   90.00
_cell.angle_gamma   90.00
#
_symmetry.space_group_name_H-M   'P 1'
#
loop_
_entity.id
_entity.type
_entity.pdbx_description
1 polymer ?
#
loop_
_entity_poly.entity_id
_entity_poly.type
_entity_poly.pdbx_seq_one_letter_code
_entity_poly.pdbx_strand_id
1 'polypeptide(L)'
;MITEEMLKKIANVFNGDDENSIYEYKTGSDLVRFFNQYFNRKDTYKNPFPSRWRYVVDILQQLLQTKKLDEFFTVILSIRYIQTELHLSEVEAVQKSNDALLYFNKLLQYDGYYLVYKDDKFILMERDKDLTYLTSGGYADIYLQKSTGLIIKKLRSEYYSDKSICSRFKREFDITKSLSSMELIIDVYEFDNSRLSYSMEKADMTLEHYINNYEVDLEIKIKIIRLILYTISNVHEKGIIHRDLSPTNIFFTNGNIKVADFGLGKDLNVLYSKQTLNTNAVGQLFYCAPEQLLGLKDSSKRSDVFSLGRIINFIMTRSPNKVSHIFRTVSEKSTHESSEYRHENAQDLLNHFEKALKYHNDKNKNLEIKNKINRGVFDDDVEFFYAALSENEICQVLLSSTSMVRNTLIEFMKKKDSYAEVAIQNINSEYKKICKNFEDYDPFSNFMYEILKDRFSFRVKEIAAIILNEIAYSFNRYHAQGLIKDIISIGIEPIIEDILKGDK
;
A
#
# COMPACT_ATOMS: atom_id res chain seq x y z
N MET A 1 -1.16 -1.85 39.95
CA MET A 1 -0.26 -2.64 40.82
C MET A 1 -0.74 -4.08 40.83
N ILE A 2 0.17 -5.04 40.66
CA ILE A 2 -0.17 -6.48 40.63
C ILE A 2 -0.76 -6.89 41.98
N THR A 3 -1.92 -7.52 41.95
CA THR A 3 -2.69 -7.98 43.10
C THR A 3 -2.11 -9.25 43.70
N GLU A 4 -2.37 -9.49 44.97
CA GLU A 4 -1.96 -10.75 45.62
C GLU A 4 -2.63 -11.98 44.99
N GLU A 5 -3.88 -11.84 44.50
CA GLU A 5 -4.56 -12.90 43.75
C GLU A 5 -3.80 -13.25 42.46
N MET A 6 -3.29 -12.23 41.75
CA MET A 6 -2.46 -12.45 40.56
C MET A 6 -1.12 -13.11 40.89
N LEU A 7 -0.45 -12.67 41.96
CA LEU A 7 0.78 -13.31 42.42
C LEU A 7 0.55 -14.77 42.80
N LYS A 8 -0.62 -15.10 43.37
CA LYS A 8 -1.02 -16.48 43.64
C LYS A 8 -1.21 -17.30 42.36
N LYS A 9 -1.83 -16.72 41.32
CA LYS A 9 -1.94 -17.38 40.00
C LYS A 9 -0.55 -17.65 39.40
N ILE A 10 0.33 -16.65 39.40
CA ILE A 10 1.73 -16.80 38.93
C ILE A 10 2.46 -17.89 39.73
N ALA A 11 2.31 -17.90 41.05
CA ALA A 11 2.89 -18.92 41.91
C ALA A 11 2.36 -20.32 41.59
N ASN A 12 1.05 -20.48 41.38
CA ASN A 12 0.46 -21.78 41.04
C ASN A 12 0.99 -22.30 39.69
N VAL A 13 1.12 -21.43 38.68
CA VAL A 13 1.75 -21.78 37.41
C VAL A 13 3.18 -22.25 37.64
N PHE A 14 4.01 -21.45 38.30
CA PHE A 14 5.41 -21.82 38.55
C PHE A 14 5.57 -23.12 39.36
N ASN A 15 4.68 -23.35 40.32
CA ASN A 15 4.68 -24.52 41.20
C ASN A 15 4.26 -25.82 40.49
N GLY A 16 3.73 -25.75 39.26
CA GLY A 16 3.12 -26.88 38.57
C GLY A 16 1.74 -27.26 39.13
N ASP A 17 1.04 -26.30 39.74
CA ASP A 17 -0.30 -26.48 40.33
C ASP A 17 -1.43 -26.00 39.41
N ASP A 18 -1.11 -25.22 38.38
CA ASP A 18 -2.05 -24.78 37.36
C ASP A 18 -2.14 -25.81 36.23
N GLU A 19 -3.35 -26.08 35.74
CA GLU A 19 -3.60 -27.03 34.65
C GLU A 19 -2.90 -26.65 33.32
N ASN A 20 -2.65 -25.35 33.12
CA ASN A 20 -1.97 -24.81 31.94
C ASN A 20 -0.48 -24.55 32.20
N SER A 21 0.05 -25.01 33.34
CA SER A 21 1.47 -24.88 33.66
C SER A 21 2.32 -25.68 32.69
N ILE A 22 3.38 -25.05 32.17
CA ILE A 22 4.44 -25.78 31.48
C ILE A 22 5.43 -26.43 32.45
N TYR A 23 5.42 -26.01 33.72
CA TYR A 23 6.35 -26.43 34.74
C TYR A 23 5.84 -27.66 35.48
N GLU A 24 6.76 -28.58 35.81
CA GLU A 24 6.46 -29.73 36.65
C GLU A 24 6.17 -29.34 38.10
N TYR A 25 5.46 -30.22 38.80
CA TYR A 25 5.11 -30.08 40.20
C TYR A 25 6.37 -29.95 41.07
N LYS A 26 6.45 -28.87 41.88
CA LYS A 26 7.56 -28.62 42.79
C LYS A 26 7.18 -28.90 44.23
N THR A 27 8.02 -29.63 44.97
CA THR A 27 7.86 -29.76 46.43
C THR A 27 8.30 -28.47 47.14
N GLY A 28 7.96 -28.33 48.42
CA GLY A 28 8.44 -27.18 49.21
C GLY A 28 9.98 -27.11 49.28
N SER A 29 10.66 -28.25 49.23
CA SER A 29 12.14 -28.30 49.21
C SER A 29 12.72 -27.83 47.86
N ASP A 30 12.04 -28.12 46.75
CA ASP A 30 12.45 -27.69 45.41
C ASP A 30 12.29 -26.17 45.26
N LEU A 31 11.20 -25.61 45.78
CA LEU A 31 10.96 -24.17 45.81
C LEU A 31 12.05 -23.43 46.60
N VAL A 32 12.39 -23.92 47.79
CA VAL A 32 13.49 -23.35 48.59
C VAL A 32 14.81 -23.42 47.83
N ARG A 33 15.12 -24.54 47.17
CA ARG A 33 16.35 -24.71 46.37
C ARG A 33 16.40 -23.70 45.22
N PHE A 34 15.31 -23.57 44.47
CA PHE A 34 15.20 -22.63 43.35
C PHE A 34 15.48 -21.20 43.82
N PHE A 35 14.79 -20.71 44.85
CA PHE A 35 14.96 -19.32 45.27
C PHE A 35 16.30 -19.05 45.95
N ASN A 36 16.89 -20.04 46.64
CA ASN A 36 18.26 -19.92 47.14
C ASN A 36 19.27 -19.80 45.98
N GLN A 37 19.09 -20.60 44.91
CA GLN A 37 19.98 -20.60 43.75
C GLN A 37 19.89 -19.31 42.93
N TYR A 38 18.69 -18.90 42.55
CA TYR A 38 18.50 -17.82 41.56
C TYR A 38 18.33 -16.43 42.19
N PHE A 39 17.91 -16.35 43.46
CA PHE A 39 17.62 -15.10 44.15
C PHE A 39 18.49 -14.91 45.41
N ASN A 40 19.56 -15.70 45.55
CA ASN A 40 20.53 -15.66 46.65
C ASN A 40 19.89 -15.65 48.05
N ARG A 41 18.78 -16.38 48.19
CA ARG A 41 18.13 -16.60 49.48
C ARG A 41 18.90 -17.61 50.32
N LYS A 42 18.61 -17.64 51.62
CA LYS A 42 19.21 -18.57 52.60
C LYS A 42 18.13 -19.30 53.40
N ASP A 43 17.01 -19.59 52.75
CA ASP A 43 15.88 -20.25 53.38
C ASP A 43 16.22 -21.74 53.59
N THR A 44 15.63 -22.36 54.61
CA THR A 44 15.76 -23.80 54.87
C THR A 44 14.37 -24.41 54.96
N TYR A 45 14.13 -25.50 54.23
CA TYR A 45 12.88 -26.25 54.34
C TYR A 45 12.79 -26.95 55.70
N LYS A 46 11.80 -26.59 56.52
CA LYS A 46 11.54 -27.18 57.84
C LYS A 46 10.03 -27.21 58.11
N ASN A 47 9.58 -28.16 58.92
CA ASN A 47 8.20 -28.20 59.40
C ASN A 47 8.06 -27.36 60.69
N PRO A 48 6.99 -26.56 60.86
CA PRO A 48 5.92 -26.31 59.88
C PRO A 48 6.40 -25.45 58.70
N PHE A 49 6.01 -25.82 57.47
CA PHE A 49 6.29 -25.05 56.26
C PHE A 49 4.99 -24.38 55.77
N PRO A 50 5.02 -23.11 55.31
CA PRO A 50 3.86 -22.48 54.68
C PRO A 50 3.38 -23.30 53.47
N SER A 51 2.13 -23.08 53.03
CA SER A 51 1.69 -23.69 51.77
C SER A 51 2.61 -23.24 50.62
N ARG A 52 2.85 -24.12 49.65
CA ARG A 52 3.79 -23.87 48.54
C ARG A 52 3.50 -22.56 47.81
N TRP A 53 2.24 -22.32 47.46
CA TRP A 53 1.84 -21.08 46.81
C TRP A 53 2.12 -19.86 47.71
N ARG A 54 1.91 -19.97 49.02
CA ARG A 54 2.13 -18.85 49.96
C ARG A 54 3.61 -18.50 50.06
N TYR A 55 4.47 -19.50 50.18
CA TYR A 55 5.92 -19.31 50.18
C TYR A 55 6.40 -18.54 48.95
N VAL A 56 5.92 -18.92 47.76
CA VAL A 56 6.27 -18.23 46.50
C VAL A 56 5.68 -16.82 46.46
N VAL A 57 4.41 -16.63 46.81
CA VAL A 57 3.77 -15.31 46.83
C VAL A 57 4.52 -14.32 47.72
N ASP A 58 4.95 -14.73 48.91
CA ASP A 58 5.70 -13.86 49.83
C ASP A 58 7.01 -13.37 49.18
N ILE A 59 7.69 -14.21 48.42
CA ILE A 59 8.91 -13.85 47.68
C ILE A 59 8.58 -12.95 46.49
N LEU A 60 7.56 -13.28 45.69
CA LEU A 60 7.16 -12.46 44.55
C LEU A 60 6.69 -11.07 44.99
N GLN A 61 6.04 -10.94 46.15
CA GLN A 61 5.69 -9.66 46.76
C GLN A 61 6.94 -8.84 47.10
N GLN A 62 7.97 -9.46 47.69
CA GLN A 62 9.26 -8.79 47.97
C GLN A 62 9.96 -8.33 46.68
N LEU A 63 9.98 -9.17 45.65
CA LEU A 63 10.53 -8.81 44.35
C LEU A 63 9.75 -7.66 43.70
N LEU A 64 8.42 -7.67 43.79
CA LEU A 64 7.57 -6.59 43.28
C LEU A 64 7.86 -5.26 44.01
N GLN A 65 7.95 -5.27 45.34
CA GLN A 65 8.26 -4.08 46.15
C GLN A 65 9.66 -3.50 45.83
N THR A 66 10.61 -4.36 45.53
CA THR A 66 11.98 -3.97 45.16
C THR A 66 12.17 -3.71 43.65
N LYS A 67 11.09 -3.77 42.86
CA LYS A 67 11.08 -3.61 41.39
C LYS A 67 11.99 -4.62 40.67
N LYS A 68 12.02 -5.86 41.15
CA LYS A 68 12.82 -6.99 40.65
C LYS A 68 11.98 -8.19 40.22
N LEU A 69 10.66 -8.01 40.05
CA LEU A 69 9.78 -9.11 39.64
C LEU A 69 10.07 -9.58 38.20
N ASP A 70 10.62 -8.71 37.37
CA ASP A 70 11.15 -9.01 36.03
C ASP A 70 12.32 -10.02 36.08
N GLU A 71 13.17 -10.00 37.11
CA GLU A 71 14.23 -10.99 37.32
C GLU A 71 13.64 -12.41 37.48
N PHE A 72 12.49 -12.54 38.16
CA PHE A 72 11.76 -13.82 38.27
C PHE A 72 11.35 -14.36 36.92
N PHE A 73 10.65 -13.56 36.12
CA PHE A 73 10.24 -13.95 34.78
C PHE A 73 11.44 -14.23 33.86
N THR A 74 12.51 -13.46 34.01
CA THR A 74 13.74 -13.64 33.24
C THR A 74 14.35 -15.03 33.46
N VAL A 75 14.36 -15.52 34.70
CA VAL A 75 14.87 -16.86 35.01
C VAL A 75 13.92 -17.92 34.46
N ILE A 76 12.64 -17.88 34.84
CA ILE A 76 11.71 -19.00 34.58
C ILE A 76 11.30 -19.12 33.11
N LEU A 77 11.44 -18.05 32.32
CA LEU A 77 11.21 -18.05 30.87
C LEU A 77 12.52 -18.18 30.08
N SER A 78 13.68 -18.30 30.73
CA SER A 78 14.92 -18.53 29.98
C SER A 78 14.94 -19.92 29.36
N ILE A 79 15.42 -20.02 28.12
CA ILE A 79 15.57 -21.29 27.40
C ILE A 79 16.37 -22.28 28.24
N ARG A 80 17.48 -21.82 28.84
CA ARG A 80 18.35 -22.64 29.69
C ARG A 80 17.61 -23.23 30.90
N TYR A 81 16.77 -22.44 31.57
CA TYR A 81 15.99 -22.93 32.71
C TYR A 81 15.01 -24.01 32.25
N ILE A 82 14.24 -23.73 31.19
CA ILE A 82 13.21 -24.64 30.66
C ILE A 82 13.82 -25.95 30.16
N GLN A 83 14.97 -25.91 29.47
CA GLN A 83 15.69 -27.12 29.05
C GLN A 83 16.09 -28.00 30.24
N THR A 84 16.60 -27.37 31.29
CA THR A 84 17.08 -28.09 32.48
C THR A 84 15.92 -28.68 33.27
N GLU A 85 14.87 -27.89 33.44
CA GLU A 85 13.67 -28.24 34.22
C GLU A 85 12.85 -29.34 33.55
N LEU A 86 12.68 -29.29 32.23
CA LEU A 86 11.77 -30.18 31.49
C LEU A 86 12.52 -31.25 30.67
N HIS A 87 13.85 -31.29 30.76
CA HIS A 87 14.70 -32.20 29.98
C HIS A 87 14.47 -32.15 28.46
N LEU A 88 14.30 -30.94 27.92
CA LEU A 88 13.94 -30.69 26.52
C LEU A 88 15.14 -30.31 25.65
N SER A 89 15.00 -30.51 24.34
CA SER A 89 15.91 -29.90 23.35
C SER A 89 15.75 -28.37 23.32
N GLU A 90 16.71 -27.66 22.73
CA GLU A 90 16.66 -26.20 22.61
C GLU A 90 15.43 -25.71 21.84
N VAL A 91 15.08 -26.39 20.75
CA VAL A 91 13.93 -26.04 19.90
C VAL A 91 12.61 -26.18 20.68
N GLU A 92 12.45 -27.28 21.42
CA GLU A 92 11.26 -27.50 22.25
C GLU A 92 11.19 -26.50 23.42
N ALA A 93 12.33 -26.16 24.01
CA ALA A 93 12.39 -25.17 25.09
C ALA A 93 12.03 -23.75 24.60
N VAL A 94 12.44 -23.36 23.38
CA VAL A 94 12.00 -22.10 22.75
C VAL A 94 10.48 -22.08 22.58
N GLN A 95 9.90 -23.18 22.11
CA GLN A 95 8.45 -23.28 21.96
C GLN A 95 7.74 -23.16 23.32
N LYS A 96 8.18 -23.91 24.34
CA LYS A 96 7.61 -23.85 25.70
C LYS A 96 7.78 -22.48 26.34
N SER A 97 8.91 -21.82 26.14
CA SER A 97 9.14 -20.44 26.60
C SER A 97 8.12 -19.47 26.01
N ASN A 98 7.84 -19.59 24.72
CA ASN A 98 6.84 -18.76 24.05
C ASN A 98 5.43 -19.06 24.59
N ASP A 99 5.06 -20.34 24.74
CA ASP A 99 3.77 -20.74 25.30
C ASP A 99 3.56 -20.17 26.72
N ALA A 100 4.58 -20.28 27.58
CA ALA A 100 4.56 -19.73 28.93
C ALA A 100 4.47 -18.20 28.92
N LEU A 101 5.22 -17.53 28.05
CA LEU A 101 5.15 -16.07 27.89
C LEU A 101 3.72 -15.63 27.51
N LEU A 102 3.10 -16.29 26.53
CA LEU A 102 1.72 -16.01 26.13
C LEU A 102 0.76 -16.21 27.32
N TYR A 103 0.93 -17.30 28.06
CA TYR A 103 0.06 -17.60 29.20
C TYR A 103 0.23 -16.61 30.35
N PHE A 104 1.46 -16.27 30.74
CA PHE A 104 1.70 -15.23 31.75
C PHE A 104 1.18 -13.87 31.30
N ASN A 105 1.30 -13.50 30.02
CA ASN A 105 0.70 -12.28 29.48
C ASN A 105 -0.84 -12.29 29.54
N LYS A 106 -1.47 -13.45 29.32
CA LYS A 106 -2.92 -13.63 29.49
C LYS A 106 -3.36 -13.49 30.96
N LEU A 107 -2.51 -13.83 31.92
CA LEU A 107 -2.79 -13.60 33.34
C LEU A 107 -2.53 -12.13 33.71
N LEU A 108 -1.33 -11.62 33.46
CA LEU A 108 -0.90 -10.28 33.84
C LEU A 108 -1.78 -9.17 33.27
N GLN A 109 -2.43 -9.38 32.11
CA GLN A 109 -3.33 -8.38 31.52
C GLN A 109 -4.50 -7.99 32.44
N TYR A 110 -4.97 -8.87 33.33
CA TYR A 110 -6.08 -8.57 34.25
C TYR A 110 -5.71 -7.48 35.25
N ASP A 111 -4.42 -7.41 35.63
CA ASP A 111 -3.89 -6.35 36.48
C ASP A 111 -3.27 -5.20 35.67
N GLY A 112 -3.42 -5.24 34.35
CA GLY A 112 -2.87 -4.25 33.43
C GLY A 112 -1.35 -4.34 33.32
N TYR A 113 -0.75 -5.52 33.31
CA TYR A 113 0.67 -5.71 33.02
C TYR A 113 0.89 -6.70 31.87
N TYR A 114 2.09 -6.70 31.32
CA TYR A 114 2.56 -7.67 30.33
C TYR A 114 4.09 -7.73 30.37
N LEU A 115 4.67 -8.80 29.83
CA LEU A 115 6.09 -9.07 29.71
C LEU A 115 6.55 -8.84 28.28
N VAL A 116 7.70 -8.21 28.15
CA VAL A 116 8.41 -8.00 26.88
C VAL A 116 9.84 -8.51 27.00
N TYR A 117 10.33 -9.23 26.00
CA TYR A 117 11.74 -9.64 25.95
C TYR A 117 12.60 -8.53 25.33
N LYS A 118 13.62 -8.05 26.06
CA LYS A 118 14.55 -6.99 25.63
C LYS A 118 15.89 -7.13 26.36
N ASP A 119 17.00 -6.94 25.63
CA ASP A 119 18.37 -6.97 26.18
C ASP A 119 18.66 -8.23 27.05
N ASP A 120 18.29 -9.39 26.52
CA ASP A 120 18.40 -10.71 27.15
C ASP A 120 17.65 -10.89 28.48
N LYS A 121 16.60 -10.08 28.69
CA LYS A 121 15.75 -10.12 29.89
C LYS A 121 14.27 -9.98 29.54
N PHE A 122 13.42 -10.50 30.41
CA PHE A 122 11.98 -10.24 30.36
C PHE A 122 11.66 -9.05 31.25
N ILE A 123 11.13 -7.99 30.69
CA ILE A 123 10.76 -6.75 31.37
C ILE A 123 9.26 -6.73 31.61
N LEU A 124 8.84 -6.55 32.86
CA LEU A 124 7.45 -6.33 33.24
C LEU A 124 7.05 -4.89 32.96
N MET A 125 6.07 -4.71 32.08
CA MET A 125 5.54 -3.41 31.67
C MET A 125 4.09 -3.24 32.12
N GLU A 126 3.75 -2.06 32.63
CA GLU A 126 2.36 -1.67 32.87
C GLU A 126 1.70 -1.31 31.53
N ARG A 127 0.48 -1.81 31.32
CA ARG A 127 -0.40 -1.36 30.24
C ARG A 127 -0.81 0.06 30.52
N ASP A 128 -0.55 0.91 29.55
CA ASP A 128 -0.98 2.29 29.61
C ASP A 128 -2.51 2.35 29.42
N LYS A 129 -3.25 2.59 30.50
CA LYS A 129 -4.73 2.65 30.49
C LYS A 129 -5.27 3.79 29.62
N ASP A 130 -4.40 4.76 29.35
CA ASP A 130 -4.66 5.88 28.46
C ASP A 130 -4.67 5.46 26.98
N LEU A 131 -4.11 4.28 26.65
CA LEU A 131 -4.05 3.79 25.28
C LEU A 131 -5.18 2.81 24.97
N THR A 132 -5.88 3.05 23.86
CA THR A 132 -6.81 2.12 23.22
C THR A 132 -6.15 1.58 21.95
N TYR A 133 -5.96 0.27 21.85
CA TYR A 133 -5.47 -0.34 20.61
C TYR A 133 -6.48 -0.13 19.47
N LEU A 134 -6.01 0.32 18.31
CA LEU A 134 -6.83 0.52 17.12
C LEU A 134 -6.56 -0.56 16.07
N THR A 135 -5.30 -0.72 15.66
CA THR A 135 -4.91 -1.65 14.60
C THR A 135 -3.41 -1.95 14.66
N SER A 136 -2.99 -2.98 13.94
CA SER A 136 -1.58 -3.32 13.73
C SER A 136 -1.19 -3.01 12.28
N GLY A 137 -0.05 -2.36 12.08
CA GLY A 137 0.58 -2.14 10.79
C GLY A 137 1.68 -3.19 10.52
N GLY A 138 2.47 -2.95 9.47
CA GLY A 138 3.53 -3.90 9.06
C GLY A 138 4.50 -4.25 10.20
N TYR A 139 5.00 -3.23 10.91
CA TYR A 139 5.98 -3.43 11.99
C TYR A 139 5.67 -2.63 13.28
N ALA A 140 4.58 -1.86 13.28
CA ALA A 140 4.18 -1.01 14.40
C ALA A 140 2.69 -1.15 14.69
N ASP A 141 2.32 -1.08 15.97
CA ASP A 141 0.95 -1.04 16.44
C ASP A 141 0.49 0.41 16.64
N ILE A 142 -0.79 0.66 16.38
CA ILE A 142 -1.41 1.98 16.43
C ILE A 142 -2.42 2.02 17.57
N TYR A 143 -2.30 3.02 18.43
CA TYR A 143 -3.16 3.25 19.58
C TYR A 143 -3.74 4.66 19.56
N LEU A 144 -4.95 4.83 20.08
CA LEU A 144 -5.49 6.14 20.47
C LEU A 144 -5.12 6.43 21.91
N GLN A 145 -4.50 7.57 22.18
CA GLN A 145 -4.32 8.10 23.53
C GLN A 145 -5.57 8.89 23.93
N LYS A 146 -6.28 8.45 24.97
CA LYS A 146 -7.58 9.04 25.38
C LYS A 146 -7.42 10.45 25.93
N SER A 147 -6.38 10.70 26.72
CA SER A 147 -6.16 11.98 27.40
C SER A 147 -5.89 13.14 26.44
N THR A 148 -5.20 12.87 25.34
CA THR A 148 -4.78 13.87 24.36
C THR A 148 -5.58 13.82 23.06
N GLY A 149 -6.22 12.68 22.77
CA GLY A 149 -6.83 12.41 21.46
C GLY A 149 -5.83 12.08 20.35
N LEU A 150 -4.53 12.02 20.66
CA LEU A 150 -3.47 11.74 19.71
C LEU A 150 -3.35 10.24 19.40
N ILE A 151 -2.72 9.94 18.26
CA ILE A 151 -2.37 8.58 17.89
C ILE A 151 -0.96 8.27 18.35
N ILE A 152 -0.76 7.12 19.00
CA ILE A 152 0.55 6.59 19.36
C ILE A 152 0.89 5.46 18.40
N LYS A 153 1.94 5.66 17.60
CA LYS A 153 2.54 4.62 16.78
C LYS A 153 3.69 4.00 17.56
N LYS A 154 3.61 2.70 17.83
CA LYS A 154 4.56 1.98 18.69
C LYS A 154 5.16 0.80 17.94
N LEU A 155 6.49 0.68 17.93
CA LEU A 155 7.18 -0.46 17.33
C LEU A 155 6.75 -1.75 18.04
N ARG A 156 6.49 -2.82 17.28
CA ARG A 156 6.14 -4.12 17.85
C ARG A 156 7.34 -4.70 18.61
N SER A 157 7.08 -5.33 19.75
CA SER A 157 8.11 -5.84 20.66
C SER A 157 9.05 -6.86 20.03
N GLU A 158 8.58 -7.65 19.07
CA GLU A 158 9.38 -8.62 18.31
C GLU A 158 10.55 -7.98 17.55
N TYR A 159 10.48 -6.68 17.23
CA TYR A 159 11.53 -5.95 16.51
C TYR A 159 12.51 -5.19 17.43
N TYR A 160 12.34 -5.26 18.77
CA TYR A 160 13.16 -4.47 19.69
C TYR A 160 14.65 -4.85 19.68
N SER A 161 14.96 -6.11 19.38
CA SER A 161 16.34 -6.60 19.26
C SER A 161 17.00 -6.23 17.93
N ASP A 162 16.21 -5.89 16.90
CA ASP A 162 16.74 -5.48 15.60
C ASP A 162 17.05 -3.97 15.60
N LYS A 163 18.32 -3.65 15.84
CA LYS A 163 18.82 -2.26 15.82
C LYS A 163 18.59 -1.56 14.48
N SER A 164 18.56 -2.29 13.36
CA SER A 164 18.29 -1.71 12.03
C SER A 164 16.85 -1.23 11.94
N ILE A 165 15.89 -2.05 12.36
CA ILE A 165 14.46 -1.69 12.36
C ILE A 165 14.19 -0.55 13.35
N CYS A 166 14.74 -0.62 14.57
CA CYS A 166 14.64 0.46 15.55
C CYS A 166 15.16 1.80 15.00
N SER A 167 16.32 1.79 14.35
CA SER A 167 16.90 3.00 13.75
C SER A 167 16.04 3.53 12.60
N ARG A 168 15.42 2.68 11.79
CA ARG A 168 14.52 3.09 10.70
C ARG A 168 13.25 3.73 11.26
N PHE A 169 12.66 3.14 12.28
CA PHE A 169 11.46 3.68 12.92
C PHE A 169 11.70 5.07 13.51
N LYS A 170 12.82 5.27 14.20
CA LYS A 170 13.21 6.60 14.68
C LYS A 170 13.43 7.59 13.52
N ARG A 171 14.07 7.14 12.44
CA ARG A 171 14.34 7.99 11.29
C ARG A 171 13.09 8.42 10.54
N GLU A 172 12.07 7.56 10.46
CA GLU A 172 10.74 7.91 9.95
C GLU A 172 10.13 9.08 10.74
N PHE A 173 10.18 9.00 12.07
CA PHE A 173 9.78 10.10 12.94
C PHE A 173 10.62 11.36 12.69
N ASP A 174 11.96 11.25 12.68
CA ASP A 174 12.86 12.41 12.54
C ASP A 174 12.62 13.14 11.19
N ILE A 175 12.42 12.39 10.10
CA ILE A 175 12.11 12.97 8.77
C ILE A 175 10.76 13.67 8.81
N THR A 176 9.72 13.00 9.31
CA THR A 176 8.36 13.58 9.38
C THR A 176 8.36 14.83 10.26
N LYS A 177 9.07 14.82 11.38
CA LYS A 177 9.24 15.96 12.28
C LYS A 177 9.93 17.13 11.59
N SER A 178 10.95 16.88 10.76
CA SER A 178 11.64 17.94 10.00
C SER A 178 10.74 18.62 8.95
N LEU A 179 9.63 17.98 8.60
CA LEU A 179 8.65 18.45 7.62
C LEU A 179 7.40 19.07 8.26
N SER A 180 7.26 19.06 9.60
CA SER A 180 6.04 19.53 10.30
C SER A 180 5.73 21.02 10.11
N SER A 181 6.64 21.80 9.53
CA SER A 181 6.35 23.19 9.11
C SER A 181 5.46 23.27 7.86
N MET A 182 5.25 22.15 7.17
CA MET A 182 4.41 22.06 5.99
C MET A 182 3.01 21.60 6.40
N GLU A 183 1.99 22.42 6.14
CA GLU A 183 0.61 22.18 6.56
C GLU A 183 0.02 20.83 6.06
N LEU A 184 0.45 20.37 4.88
CA LEU A 184 -0.04 19.15 4.24
C LEU A 184 0.77 17.90 4.62
N ILE A 185 1.59 17.97 5.67
CA ILE A 185 2.32 16.84 6.25
C ILE A 185 1.70 16.50 7.60
N ILE A 186 1.65 15.21 7.91
CA ILE A 186 1.13 14.76 9.19
C ILE A 186 1.98 15.27 10.35
N ASP A 187 1.34 15.83 11.36
CA ASP A 187 2.03 16.34 12.53
C ASP A 187 2.44 15.21 13.46
N VAL A 188 3.74 15.15 13.76
CA VAL A 188 4.33 14.27 14.79
C VAL A 188 4.89 15.11 15.92
N TYR A 189 4.76 14.63 17.16
CA TYR A 189 5.05 15.44 18.35
C TYR A 189 6.34 15.02 19.03
N GLU A 190 6.34 13.90 19.73
CA GLU A 190 7.46 13.45 20.56
C GLU A 190 7.77 11.97 20.31
N PHE A 191 9.06 11.62 20.32
CA PHE A 191 9.54 10.25 20.22
C PHE A 191 10.05 9.76 21.58
N ASP A 192 9.43 8.70 22.09
CA ASP A 192 9.83 7.99 23.30
C ASP A 192 10.82 6.87 22.94
N ASN A 193 12.11 7.11 23.21
CA ASN A 193 13.17 6.13 23.01
C ASN A 193 13.05 4.89 23.90
N SER A 194 12.41 5.00 25.07
CA SER A 194 12.28 3.88 26.01
C SER A 194 11.22 2.88 25.55
N ARG A 195 10.11 3.40 24.99
CA ARG A 195 8.97 2.62 24.50
C ARG A 195 9.00 2.36 23.00
N LEU A 196 9.97 2.95 22.28
CA LEU A 196 10.07 2.95 20.82
C LEU A 196 8.71 3.28 20.20
N SER A 197 8.21 4.47 20.56
CA SER A 197 6.92 4.99 20.10
C SER A 197 6.97 6.48 19.87
N TYR A 198 6.08 7.01 19.05
CA TYR A 198 5.87 8.44 18.95
C TYR A 198 4.39 8.79 18.81
N SER A 199 4.05 10.02 19.20
CA SER A 199 2.71 10.58 19.07
C SER A 199 2.56 11.35 17.75
N MET A 200 1.39 11.23 17.13
CA MET A 200 1.03 11.92 15.90
C MET A 200 -0.43 12.36 15.93
N GLU A 201 -0.79 13.31 15.07
CA GLU A 201 -2.16 13.77 14.97
C GLU A 201 -3.10 12.64 14.52
N LYS A 202 -4.37 12.75 14.91
CA LYS A 202 -5.38 11.78 14.52
C LYS A 202 -5.93 12.11 13.14
N ALA A 203 -5.86 11.13 12.24
CA ALA A 203 -6.54 11.17 10.96
C ALA A 203 -7.98 10.64 11.03
N ASP A 204 -8.84 11.19 10.18
CA ASP A 204 -10.23 10.77 10.03
C ASP A 204 -10.32 9.49 9.20
N MET A 205 -9.60 9.44 8.06
CA MET A 205 -9.51 8.26 7.17
C MET A 205 -8.32 8.37 6.21
N THR A 206 -8.01 7.28 5.51
CA THR A 206 -7.03 7.28 4.41
C THR A 206 -7.65 7.75 3.09
N LEU A 207 -6.81 8.20 2.15
CA LEU A 207 -7.21 8.47 0.77
C LEU A 207 -7.78 7.22 0.10
N GLU A 208 -7.20 6.05 0.38
CA GLU A 208 -7.72 4.78 -0.09
C GLU A 208 -9.18 4.57 0.33
N HIS A 209 -9.47 4.75 1.62
CA HIS A 209 -10.81 4.59 2.16
C HIS A 209 -11.77 5.61 1.52
N TYR A 210 -11.35 6.88 1.41
CA TYR A 210 -12.19 7.93 0.83
C TYR A 210 -12.59 7.64 -0.63
N ILE A 211 -11.62 7.32 -1.49
CA ILE A 211 -11.89 7.08 -2.92
C ILE A 211 -12.72 5.80 -3.16
N ASN A 212 -12.53 4.76 -2.34
CA ASN A 212 -13.24 3.50 -2.50
C ASN A 212 -14.67 3.51 -1.93
N ASN A 213 -14.96 4.32 -0.91
CA ASN A 213 -16.26 4.29 -0.22
C ASN A 213 -17.20 5.46 -0.57
N TYR A 214 -16.70 6.51 -1.22
CA TYR A 214 -17.50 7.68 -1.58
C TYR A 214 -17.49 7.93 -3.09
N GLU A 215 -18.60 8.47 -3.59
CA GLU A 215 -18.62 9.08 -4.92
C GLU A 215 -17.98 10.46 -4.84
N VAL A 216 -16.93 10.65 -5.63
CA VAL A 216 -16.11 11.86 -5.63
C VAL A 216 -16.18 12.48 -7.00
N ASP A 217 -16.66 13.72 -7.06
CA ASP A 217 -16.72 14.47 -8.31
C ASP A 217 -15.32 14.75 -8.88
N LEU A 218 -15.29 15.13 -10.16
CA LEU A 218 -14.04 15.35 -10.87
C LEU A 218 -13.25 16.54 -10.27
N GLU A 219 -13.94 17.58 -9.80
CA GLU A 219 -13.31 18.79 -9.27
C GLU A 219 -12.55 18.51 -7.96
N ILE A 220 -13.17 17.75 -7.04
CA ILE A 220 -12.55 17.30 -5.80
C ILE A 220 -11.38 16.36 -6.11
N LYS A 221 -11.53 15.41 -7.07
CA LYS A 221 -10.42 14.55 -7.51
C LYS A 221 -9.22 15.37 -8.00
N ILE A 222 -9.45 16.38 -8.84
CA ILE A 222 -8.41 17.28 -9.35
C ILE A 222 -7.75 18.04 -8.19
N LYS A 223 -8.55 18.57 -7.24
CA LYS A 223 -8.04 19.28 -6.07
C LYS A 223 -7.15 18.38 -5.21
N ILE A 224 -7.58 17.15 -4.94
CA ILE A 224 -6.80 16.16 -4.19
C ILE A 224 -5.47 15.87 -4.89
N ILE A 225 -5.50 15.55 -6.19
CA ILE A 225 -4.28 15.28 -6.98
C ILE A 225 -3.33 16.48 -6.91
N ARG A 226 -3.82 17.69 -7.15
CA ARG A 226 -3.01 18.91 -7.09
C ARG A 226 -2.34 19.10 -5.74
N LEU A 227 -3.09 18.93 -4.65
CA LEU A 227 -2.54 19.10 -3.30
C LEU A 227 -1.48 18.03 -2.99
N ILE A 228 -1.66 16.78 -3.42
CA ILE A 228 -0.66 15.72 -3.25
C ILE A 228 0.62 16.08 -4.04
N LEU A 229 0.48 16.40 -5.33
CA LEU A 229 1.62 16.75 -6.19
C LEU A 229 2.38 17.97 -5.67
N TYR A 230 1.66 19.02 -5.23
CA TYR A 230 2.23 20.19 -4.59
C TYR A 230 2.99 19.83 -3.31
N THR A 231 2.41 19.02 -2.44
CA THR A 231 3.05 18.60 -1.19
C THR A 231 4.38 17.88 -1.47
N ILE A 232 4.37 16.90 -2.37
CA ILE A 232 5.59 16.13 -2.69
C ILE A 232 6.62 16.98 -3.46
N SER A 233 6.19 17.96 -4.25
CA SER A 233 7.11 18.91 -4.89
C SER A 233 7.93 19.69 -3.85
N ASN A 234 7.30 20.18 -2.78
CA ASN A 234 7.98 20.86 -1.68
C ASN A 234 8.91 19.92 -0.88
N VAL A 235 8.49 18.66 -0.68
CA VAL A 235 9.34 17.64 -0.04
C VAL A 235 10.60 17.38 -0.89
N HIS A 236 10.44 17.24 -2.21
CA HIS A 236 11.54 17.03 -3.14
C HIS A 236 12.50 18.23 -3.20
N GLU A 237 11.99 19.45 -3.04
CA GLU A 237 12.81 20.68 -2.97
C GLU A 237 13.74 20.65 -1.75
N LYS A 238 13.29 20.12 -0.61
CA LYS A 238 14.12 19.87 0.58
C LYS A 238 15.09 18.68 0.43
N GLY A 239 15.16 18.05 -0.75
CA GLY A 239 16.03 16.90 -1.00
C GLY A 239 15.57 15.59 -0.35
N ILE A 240 14.33 15.55 0.15
CA ILE A 240 13.74 14.35 0.77
C ILE A 240 12.98 13.56 -0.30
N ILE A 241 13.07 12.23 -0.22
CA ILE A 241 12.36 11.27 -1.07
C ILE A 241 11.50 10.42 -0.13
N HIS A 242 10.22 10.26 -0.44
CA HIS A 242 9.27 9.54 0.40
C HIS A 242 9.42 8.02 0.30
N ARG A 243 9.64 7.46 -0.91
CA ARG A 243 9.92 6.04 -1.21
C ARG A 243 8.82 5.02 -0.89
N ASP A 244 7.71 5.44 -0.30
CA ASP A 244 6.60 4.56 0.09
C ASP A 244 5.26 5.29 -0.10
N LEU A 245 5.14 6.04 -1.19
CA LEU A 245 3.91 6.77 -1.50
C LEU A 245 2.80 5.80 -1.93
N SER A 246 1.66 5.85 -1.24
CA SER A 246 0.48 5.10 -1.58
C SER A 246 -0.78 5.79 -1.01
N PRO A 247 -1.98 5.40 -1.45
CA PRO A 247 -3.22 5.91 -0.87
C PRO A 247 -3.44 5.54 0.61
N THR A 248 -2.69 4.59 1.17
CA THR A 248 -2.76 4.22 2.60
C THR A 248 -1.92 5.15 3.48
N ASN A 249 -0.95 5.86 2.89
CA ASN A 249 -0.04 6.78 3.58
C ASN A 249 -0.43 8.26 3.37
N ILE A 250 -1.58 8.50 2.73
CA ILE A 250 -2.19 9.82 2.56
C ILE A 250 -3.50 9.81 3.33
N PHE A 251 -3.66 10.78 4.22
CA PHE A 251 -4.75 10.86 5.17
C PHE A 251 -5.63 12.08 4.92
N PHE A 252 -6.86 12.02 5.42
CA PHE A 252 -7.71 13.18 5.63
C PHE A 252 -7.72 13.55 7.10
N THR A 253 -7.50 14.83 7.39
CA THR A 253 -7.57 15.42 8.73
C THR A 253 -8.39 16.70 8.64
N ASN A 254 -9.57 16.74 9.28
CA ASN A 254 -10.46 17.90 9.26
C ASN A 254 -10.78 18.38 7.83
N GLY A 255 -10.95 17.45 6.88
CA GLY A 255 -11.24 17.73 5.48
C GLY A 255 -10.05 18.15 4.61
N ASN A 256 -8.84 18.27 5.17
CA ASN A 256 -7.61 18.51 4.41
C ASN A 256 -6.83 17.22 4.22
N ILE A 257 -6.12 17.10 3.10
CA ILE A 257 -5.20 15.98 2.90
C ILE A 257 -3.91 16.21 3.67
N LYS A 258 -3.32 15.13 4.18
CA LYS A 258 -1.99 15.13 4.78
C LYS A 258 -1.19 13.89 4.42
N VAL A 259 0.07 14.06 4.06
CA VAL A 259 0.99 12.97 3.73
C VAL A 259 1.74 12.53 4.99
N ALA A 260 1.87 11.23 5.19
CA ALA A 260 2.47 10.61 6.35
C ALA A 260 3.46 9.49 5.97
N ASP A 261 4.11 8.89 6.98
CA ASP A 261 4.93 7.68 6.83
C ASP A 261 6.10 7.83 5.84
N PHE A 262 6.95 8.84 6.07
CA PHE A 262 8.19 9.07 5.33
C PHE A 262 9.22 7.97 5.61
N GLY A 263 9.12 6.88 4.84
CA GLY A 263 9.98 5.72 4.99
C GLY A 263 11.24 5.79 4.15
N LEU A 264 12.40 5.51 4.75
CA LEU A 264 13.57 5.13 3.96
C LEU A 264 13.46 3.66 3.59
N GLY A 265 12.65 3.36 2.58
CA GLY A 265 12.55 2.04 1.95
C GLY A 265 12.35 0.91 2.96
N LYS A 266 11.10 0.45 3.13
CA LYS A 266 10.88 -0.85 3.76
C LYS A 266 11.77 -1.86 3.04
N ASP A 267 12.71 -2.51 3.73
CA ASP A 267 13.38 -3.66 3.12
C ASP A 267 12.27 -4.57 2.65
N LEU A 268 12.16 -4.75 1.33
CA LEU A 268 11.15 -5.64 0.79
C LEU A 268 11.32 -7.03 1.40
N ASN A 269 12.52 -7.40 1.87
CA ASN A 269 12.78 -8.61 2.66
C ASN A 269 11.97 -8.72 3.98
N VAL A 270 11.59 -7.61 4.61
CA VAL A 270 10.68 -7.61 5.78
C VAL A 270 9.23 -7.82 5.34
N LEU A 271 8.85 -7.29 4.17
CA LEU A 271 7.56 -7.56 3.51
C LEU A 271 7.49 -9.01 2.95
N TYR A 272 8.62 -9.58 2.53
CA TYR A 272 8.78 -10.96 2.05
C TYR A 272 9.04 -11.98 3.17
N SER A 273 9.19 -11.54 4.44
CA SER A 273 9.31 -12.49 5.55
C SER A 273 8.02 -13.33 5.62
N LYS A 274 8.15 -14.63 5.89
CA LYS A 274 7.03 -15.61 5.85
C LYS A 274 5.81 -15.24 6.71
N GLN A 275 5.91 -14.22 7.57
CA GLN A 275 4.86 -13.75 8.48
C GLN A 275 4.06 -12.53 7.97
N THR A 276 4.47 -11.85 6.89
CA THR A 276 3.79 -10.63 6.41
C THR A 276 3.03 -10.83 5.09
N LEU A 277 2.41 -11.99 4.89
CA LEU A 277 1.46 -12.24 3.79
C LEU A 277 0.07 -11.65 4.11
N ASN A 278 0.02 -10.38 4.51
CA ASN A 278 -1.25 -9.65 4.63
C ASN A 278 -1.61 -9.03 3.27
N THR A 279 -2.90 -9.05 2.92
CA THR A 279 -3.45 -8.49 1.66
C THR A 279 -3.03 -7.04 1.41
N ASN A 280 -2.83 -6.25 2.48
CA ASN A 280 -2.41 -4.85 2.41
C ASN A 280 -0.96 -4.69 1.92
N ALA A 281 -0.06 -5.63 2.23
CA ALA A 281 1.32 -5.61 1.73
C ALA A 281 1.38 -5.89 0.21
N VAL A 282 0.48 -6.74 -0.30
CA VAL A 282 0.34 -7.01 -1.74
C VAL A 282 -0.22 -5.78 -2.48
N GLY A 283 -1.19 -5.07 -1.89
CA GLY A 283 -1.76 -3.84 -2.46
C GLY A 283 -0.75 -2.69 -2.59
N GLN A 284 0.20 -2.59 -1.65
CA GLN A 284 1.23 -1.56 -1.66
C GLN A 284 2.24 -1.70 -2.83
N LEU A 285 2.43 -2.93 -3.34
CA LEU A 285 3.35 -3.21 -4.45
C LEU A 285 2.93 -2.53 -5.76
N PHE A 286 1.64 -2.27 -5.97
CA PHE A 286 1.15 -1.59 -7.18
C PHE A 286 1.67 -0.15 -7.31
N TYR A 287 2.13 0.45 -6.21
CA TYR A 287 2.65 1.80 -6.15
C TYR A 287 4.19 1.84 -6.14
N CYS A 288 4.86 0.70 -6.00
CA CYS A 288 6.32 0.61 -5.99
C CYS A 288 6.86 0.67 -7.42
N ALA A 289 7.86 1.51 -7.66
CA ALA A 289 8.52 1.56 -8.95
C ALA A 289 9.36 0.28 -9.20
N PRO A 290 9.51 -0.17 -10.47
CA PRO A 290 10.27 -1.37 -10.82
C PRO A 290 11.66 -1.43 -10.18
N GLU A 291 12.41 -0.32 -10.18
CA GLU A 291 13.74 -0.25 -9.59
C GLU A 291 13.73 -0.42 -8.07
N GLN A 292 12.65 -0.02 -7.39
CA GLN A 292 12.50 -0.22 -5.95
C GLN A 292 12.37 -1.71 -5.60
N LEU A 293 11.78 -2.50 -6.49
CA LEU A 293 11.63 -3.95 -6.35
C LEU A 293 12.96 -4.70 -6.49
N LEU A 294 13.89 -4.17 -7.28
CA LEU A 294 15.23 -4.72 -7.47
C LEU A 294 16.19 -4.34 -6.31
N GLY A 295 15.99 -3.16 -5.72
CA GLY A 295 16.73 -2.73 -4.54
C GLY A 295 16.48 -1.27 -4.16
N LEU A 296 16.35 -1.00 -2.86
CA LEU A 296 16.04 0.34 -2.34
C LEU A 296 17.12 1.41 -2.59
N LYS A 297 18.35 1.01 -2.91
CA LYS A 297 19.46 1.96 -3.13
C LYS A 297 19.26 2.80 -4.39
N ASP A 298 18.47 2.32 -5.33
CA ASP A 298 18.21 2.97 -6.62
C ASP A 298 16.95 3.86 -6.58
N SER A 299 16.31 3.97 -5.41
CA SER A 299 15.14 4.85 -5.22
C SER A 299 15.53 6.33 -5.34
N SER A 300 14.85 7.05 -6.22
CA SER A 300 15.07 8.47 -6.47
C SER A 300 13.75 9.25 -6.46
N LYS A 301 13.80 10.56 -6.74
CA LYS A 301 12.60 11.37 -6.98
C LYS A 301 11.72 10.78 -8.11
N ARG A 302 12.31 10.06 -9.06
CA ARG A 302 11.60 9.37 -10.16
C ARG A 302 10.84 8.13 -9.69
N SER A 303 11.22 7.55 -8.54
CA SER A 303 10.48 6.47 -7.91
C SER A 303 9.20 7.00 -7.25
N ASP A 304 9.29 8.13 -6.54
CA ASP A 304 8.09 8.83 -6.02
C ASP A 304 7.17 9.28 -7.16
N VAL A 305 7.71 9.75 -8.28
CA VAL A 305 6.93 10.09 -9.50
C VAL A 305 6.14 8.89 -10.01
N PHE A 306 6.73 7.69 -10.04
CA PHE A 306 6.01 6.47 -10.42
C PHE A 306 4.82 6.22 -9.49
N SER A 307 5.05 6.27 -8.18
CA SER A 307 3.98 6.11 -7.17
C SER A 307 2.88 7.16 -7.34
N LEU A 308 3.24 8.42 -7.59
CA LEU A 308 2.28 9.50 -7.85
C LEU A 308 1.46 9.26 -9.11
N GLY A 309 2.07 8.75 -10.19
CA GLY A 309 1.36 8.32 -11.39
C GLY A 309 0.30 7.25 -11.13
N ARG A 310 0.65 6.25 -10.29
CA ARG A 310 -0.27 5.20 -9.84
C ARG A 310 -1.38 5.75 -8.94
N ILE A 311 -1.07 6.71 -8.07
CA ILE A 311 -2.05 7.41 -7.23
C ILE A 311 -3.03 8.23 -8.10
N ILE A 312 -2.56 8.89 -9.15
CA ILE A 312 -3.43 9.59 -10.12
C ILE A 312 -4.42 8.60 -10.76
N ASN A 313 -3.93 7.46 -11.26
CA ASN A 313 -4.80 6.41 -11.82
C ASN A 313 -5.85 5.95 -10.80
N PHE A 314 -5.42 5.69 -9.56
CA PHE A 314 -6.30 5.26 -8.48
C PHE A 314 -7.37 6.30 -8.13
N ILE A 315 -7.02 7.57 -7.94
CA ILE A 315 -7.98 8.64 -7.64
C ILE A 315 -9.03 8.77 -8.76
N MET A 316 -8.57 8.65 -10.02
CA MET A 316 -9.44 8.81 -11.18
C MET A 316 -10.39 7.62 -11.38
N THR A 317 -9.90 6.40 -11.15
CA THR A 317 -10.55 5.17 -11.64
C THR A 317 -10.82 4.10 -10.57
N ARG A 318 -10.40 4.33 -9.33
CA ARG A 318 -10.34 3.34 -8.24
C ARG A 318 -9.40 2.16 -8.49
N SER A 319 -8.55 2.25 -9.51
CA SER A 319 -7.55 1.23 -9.85
C SER A 319 -6.20 1.86 -10.22
N PRO A 320 -5.08 1.45 -9.60
CA PRO A 320 -3.76 2.01 -9.92
C PRO A 320 -3.25 1.62 -11.33
N ASN A 321 -3.88 0.64 -11.96
CA ASN A 321 -3.49 0.12 -13.28
C ASN A 321 -4.37 0.64 -14.43
N LYS A 322 -5.55 1.20 -14.13
CA LYS A 322 -6.47 1.68 -15.16
C LYS A 322 -6.11 3.12 -15.54
N VAL A 323 -5.65 3.30 -16.77
CA VAL A 323 -5.18 4.59 -17.32
C VAL A 323 -6.23 5.30 -18.21
N SER A 324 -7.44 4.76 -18.31
CA SER A 324 -8.53 5.33 -19.09
C SER A 324 -9.18 6.52 -18.36
N HIS A 325 -8.49 7.67 -18.33
CA HIS A 325 -8.98 8.91 -17.74
C HIS A 325 -8.28 10.14 -18.35
N ILE A 326 -8.81 11.33 -18.09
CA ILE A 326 -8.37 12.60 -18.70
C ILE A 326 -6.90 13.01 -18.45
N PHE A 327 -6.22 12.36 -17.50
CA PHE A 327 -4.81 12.60 -17.14
C PHE A 327 -3.89 11.47 -17.57
N ARG A 328 -4.32 10.65 -18.53
CA ARG A 328 -3.58 9.48 -19.02
C ARG A 328 -2.15 9.78 -19.44
N THR A 329 -1.93 10.85 -20.22
CA THR A 329 -0.59 11.25 -20.68
C THR A 329 0.33 11.56 -19.51
N VAL A 330 -0.23 12.14 -18.45
CA VAL A 330 0.48 12.47 -17.22
C VAL A 330 0.84 11.19 -16.47
N SER A 331 -0.12 10.30 -16.22
CA SER A 331 0.12 9.09 -15.44
C SER A 331 1.02 8.09 -16.18
N GLU A 332 0.80 7.81 -17.46
CA GLU A 332 1.64 6.88 -18.22
C GLU A 332 3.09 7.34 -18.35
N LYS A 333 3.33 8.65 -18.52
CA LYS A 333 4.70 9.17 -18.51
C LYS A 333 5.34 8.97 -17.13
N SER A 334 4.58 9.21 -16.07
CA SER A 334 5.06 9.03 -14.69
C SER A 334 5.35 7.57 -14.36
N THR A 335 4.55 6.64 -14.89
CA THR A 335 4.66 5.19 -14.62
C THR A 335 5.46 4.44 -15.68
N HIS A 336 6.32 5.11 -16.45
CA HIS A 336 7.15 4.44 -17.44
C HIS A 336 8.10 3.42 -16.78
N GLU A 337 8.33 2.26 -17.39
CA GLU A 337 9.18 1.20 -16.81
C GLU A 337 10.60 1.72 -16.54
N SER A 338 11.28 2.27 -17.55
CA SER A 338 12.58 2.91 -17.36
C SER A 338 12.42 4.31 -16.75
N SER A 339 13.13 4.55 -15.65
CA SER A 339 12.99 5.75 -14.82
C SER A 339 13.36 7.04 -15.56
N GLU A 340 14.29 7.00 -16.50
CA GLU A 340 14.81 8.14 -17.26
C GLU A 340 13.76 8.81 -18.16
N TYR A 341 12.72 8.07 -18.57
CA TYR A 341 11.60 8.58 -19.36
C TYR A 341 10.46 9.18 -18.52
N ARG A 342 10.53 8.99 -17.19
CA ARG A 342 9.58 9.62 -16.26
C ARG A 342 9.87 11.10 -16.11
N HIS A 343 8.95 11.83 -15.48
CA HIS A 343 9.23 13.17 -14.98
C HIS A 343 10.39 13.13 -13.98
N GLU A 344 11.22 14.16 -13.94
CA GLU A 344 12.42 14.17 -13.10
C GLU A 344 12.08 14.17 -11.61
N ASN A 345 11.00 14.87 -11.24
CA ASN A 345 10.55 15.05 -9.88
C ASN A 345 9.04 15.42 -9.85
N ALA A 346 8.48 15.54 -8.64
CA ALA A 346 7.07 15.90 -8.44
C ALA A 346 6.70 17.30 -8.95
N GLN A 347 7.63 18.26 -9.02
CA GLN A 347 7.36 19.58 -9.60
C GLN A 347 7.14 19.50 -11.11
N ASP A 348 7.95 18.72 -11.83
CA ASP A 348 7.75 18.49 -13.26
C ASP A 348 6.44 17.75 -13.54
N LEU A 349 6.10 16.79 -12.68
CA LEU A 349 4.81 16.10 -12.72
C LEU A 349 3.65 17.06 -12.52
N LEU A 350 3.72 17.93 -11.49
CA LEU A 350 2.73 18.97 -11.24
C LEU A 350 2.58 19.92 -12.45
N ASN A 351 3.69 20.35 -13.05
CA ASN A 351 3.67 21.21 -14.23
C ASN A 351 2.98 20.53 -15.42
N HIS A 352 3.20 19.23 -15.64
CA HIS A 352 2.51 18.47 -16.67
C HIS A 352 1.01 18.32 -16.33
N PHE A 353 0.67 18.06 -15.08
CA PHE A 353 -0.71 17.97 -14.60
C PHE A 353 -1.49 19.30 -14.80
N GLU A 354 -0.90 20.44 -14.49
CA GLU A 354 -1.55 21.75 -14.70
C GLU A 354 -1.73 22.09 -16.18
N LYS A 355 -0.73 21.77 -17.02
CA LYS A 355 -0.85 21.90 -18.48
C LYS A 355 -1.99 21.04 -19.01
N ALA A 356 -2.07 19.81 -18.52
CA ALA A 356 -3.11 18.86 -18.85
C ALA A 356 -4.50 19.39 -18.45
N LEU A 357 -4.64 19.93 -17.25
CA LEU A 357 -5.91 20.50 -16.80
C LEU A 357 -6.32 21.75 -17.61
N LYS A 358 -5.36 22.66 -17.87
CA LYS A 358 -5.62 23.87 -18.67
C LYS A 358 -6.16 23.50 -20.05
N TYR A 359 -5.61 22.44 -20.64
CA TYR A 359 -6.08 21.91 -21.90
C TYR A 359 -7.57 21.54 -21.86
N HIS A 360 -7.99 20.78 -20.86
CA HIS A 360 -9.39 20.33 -20.71
C HIS A 360 -10.38 21.48 -20.52
N ASN A 361 -9.92 22.60 -19.93
CA ASN A 361 -10.78 23.74 -19.62
C ASN A 361 -10.90 24.78 -20.75
N ASP A 362 -10.03 24.73 -21.79
CA ASP A 362 -9.96 25.79 -22.80
C ASP A 362 -10.67 25.42 -24.12
N LYS A 363 -11.90 25.94 -24.29
CA LYS A 363 -12.68 25.77 -25.52
C LYS A 363 -12.04 26.40 -26.76
N ASN A 364 -11.26 27.47 -26.62
CA ASN A 364 -10.61 28.14 -27.76
C ASN A 364 -9.43 27.29 -28.27
N LYS A 365 -8.70 26.65 -27.36
CA LYS A 365 -7.62 25.72 -27.72
C LYS A 365 -8.14 24.48 -28.48
N ASN A 366 -9.34 24.00 -28.12
CA ASN A 366 -9.99 22.90 -28.86
C ASN A 366 -10.26 23.24 -30.33
N LEU A 367 -10.55 24.51 -30.66
CA LEU A 367 -10.75 24.92 -32.06
C LEU A 367 -9.43 24.92 -32.85
N GLU A 368 -8.35 25.43 -32.25
CA GLU A 368 -7.01 25.40 -32.87
C GLU A 368 -6.54 23.99 -33.16
N ILE A 369 -6.81 23.06 -32.24
CA ILE A 369 -6.42 21.65 -32.38
C ILE A 369 -7.24 20.95 -33.44
N LYS A 370 -8.56 21.19 -33.49
CA LYS A 370 -9.39 20.72 -34.61
C LYS A 370 -8.86 21.23 -35.96
N ASN A 371 -8.38 22.48 -36.00
CA ASN A 371 -7.74 23.02 -37.21
C ASN A 371 -6.41 22.33 -37.54
N LYS A 372 -5.57 22.01 -36.54
CA LYS A 372 -4.34 21.21 -36.73
C LYS A 372 -4.66 19.82 -37.29
N ILE A 373 -5.61 19.12 -36.68
CA ILE A 373 -6.09 17.80 -37.10
C ILE A 373 -6.62 17.83 -38.54
N ASN A 374 -7.44 18.83 -38.89
CA ASN A 374 -7.97 18.97 -40.25
C ASN A 374 -6.89 19.26 -41.30
N ARG A 375 -5.70 19.74 -40.88
CA ARG A 375 -4.52 19.91 -41.72
C ARG A 375 -3.57 18.71 -41.70
N GLY A 376 -3.90 17.65 -40.96
CA GLY A 376 -3.06 16.47 -40.79
C GLY A 376 -1.83 16.70 -39.91
N VAL A 377 -1.81 17.75 -39.09
CA VAL A 377 -0.70 18.06 -38.18
C VAL A 377 -0.86 17.23 -36.91
N PHE A 378 0.17 16.46 -36.56
CA PHE A 378 0.25 15.71 -35.31
C PHE A 378 1.41 16.25 -34.45
N ASP A 379 1.08 16.93 -33.37
CA ASP A 379 2.03 17.47 -32.38
C ASP A 379 1.58 17.13 -30.94
N ASP A 380 2.33 17.58 -29.94
CA ASP A 380 2.04 17.29 -28.52
C ASP A 380 0.64 17.75 -28.09
N ASP A 381 0.09 18.82 -28.69
CA ASP A 381 -1.28 19.28 -28.38
C ASP A 381 -2.32 18.30 -28.94
N VAL A 382 -2.09 17.77 -30.14
CA VAL A 382 -2.97 16.77 -30.79
C VAL A 382 -2.87 15.41 -30.11
N GLU A 383 -1.67 15.00 -29.66
CA GLU A 383 -1.50 13.81 -28.83
C GLU A 383 -2.29 13.94 -27.53
N PHE A 384 -2.16 15.10 -26.86
CA PHE A 384 -2.89 15.37 -25.64
C PHE A 384 -4.41 15.36 -25.87
N PHE A 385 -4.89 15.94 -26.98
CA PHE A 385 -6.29 15.90 -27.38
C PHE A 385 -6.84 14.48 -27.45
N TYR A 386 -6.20 13.59 -28.21
CA TYR A 386 -6.69 12.24 -28.40
C TYR A 386 -6.64 11.41 -27.12
N ALA A 387 -5.58 11.58 -26.31
CA ALA A 387 -5.47 10.91 -25.02
C ALA A 387 -6.51 11.37 -24.00
N ALA A 388 -7.08 12.56 -24.20
CA ALA A 388 -8.09 13.18 -23.35
C ALA A 388 -9.53 12.76 -23.68
N LEU A 389 -9.79 12.21 -24.88
CA LEU A 389 -11.15 11.91 -25.32
C LEU A 389 -11.80 10.81 -24.48
N SER A 390 -13.03 11.06 -24.04
CA SER A 390 -13.92 10.01 -23.54
C SER A 390 -14.30 9.03 -24.66
N GLU A 391 -14.88 7.89 -24.26
CA GLU A 391 -15.40 6.86 -25.17
C GLU A 391 -16.47 7.40 -26.14
N ASN A 392 -17.27 8.37 -25.70
CA ASN A 392 -18.23 9.05 -26.57
C ASN A 392 -17.54 10.03 -27.52
N GLU A 393 -16.62 10.85 -27.02
CA GLU A 393 -15.95 11.89 -27.81
C GLU A 393 -15.05 11.31 -28.90
N ILE A 394 -14.35 10.19 -28.65
CA ILE A 394 -13.53 9.55 -29.69
C ILE A 394 -14.37 9.06 -30.86
N CYS A 395 -15.56 8.52 -30.56
CA CYS A 395 -16.52 8.13 -31.58
C CYS A 395 -17.06 9.35 -32.33
N GLN A 396 -17.42 10.44 -31.63
CA GLN A 396 -17.86 11.68 -32.30
C GLN A 396 -16.79 12.25 -33.23
N VAL A 397 -15.52 12.23 -32.81
CA VAL A 397 -14.39 12.65 -33.64
C VAL A 397 -14.31 11.79 -34.90
N LEU A 398 -14.48 10.46 -34.78
CA LEU A 398 -14.52 9.54 -35.92
C LEU A 398 -15.76 9.73 -36.82
N LEU A 399 -16.96 9.96 -36.29
CA LEU A 399 -18.14 10.26 -37.11
C LEU A 399 -17.92 11.51 -37.96
N SER A 400 -17.29 12.54 -37.38
CA SER A 400 -16.96 13.77 -38.09
C SER A 400 -15.76 13.64 -39.05
N SER A 401 -15.27 12.41 -39.29
CA SER A 401 -13.93 12.21 -39.86
C SER A 401 -13.79 12.66 -41.31
N THR A 402 -12.77 13.48 -41.52
CA THR A 402 -12.03 13.57 -42.78
C THR A 402 -10.93 12.51 -42.79
N SER A 403 -10.30 12.23 -43.94
CA SER A 403 -9.11 11.37 -43.99
C SER A 403 -8.00 11.84 -43.05
N MET A 404 -7.88 13.16 -42.85
CA MET A 404 -6.88 13.74 -41.95
C MET A 404 -7.12 13.38 -40.49
N VAL A 405 -8.39 13.38 -40.03
CA VAL A 405 -8.74 12.98 -38.66
C VAL A 405 -8.34 11.54 -38.36
N ARG A 406 -8.57 10.63 -39.32
CA ARG A 406 -8.19 9.22 -39.16
C ARG A 406 -6.67 9.05 -39.15
N ASN A 407 -5.97 9.72 -40.06
CA ASN A 407 -4.50 9.70 -40.11
C ASN A 407 -3.88 10.16 -38.79
N THR A 408 -4.31 11.30 -38.23
CA THR A 408 -3.78 11.79 -36.96
C THR A 408 -4.14 10.91 -35.77
N LEU A 409 -5.31 10.26 -35.78
CA LEU A 409 -5.67 9.28 -34.76
C LEU A 409 -4.85 7.99 -34.87
N ILE A 410 -4.51 7.53 -36.09
CA ILE A 410 -3.57 6.42 -36.30
C ILE A 410 -2.17 6.79 -35.82
N GLU A 411 -1.68 7.99 -36.13
CA GLU A 411 -0.40 8.49 -35.61
C GLU A 411 -0.38 8.52 -34.08
N PHE A 412 -1.48 8.95 -33.45
CA PHE A 412 -1.67 8.84 -32.00
C PHE A 412 -1.56 7.39 -31.51
N MET A 413 -2.33 6.47 -32.11
CA MET A 413 -2.32 5.06 -31.72
C MET A 413 -0.95 4.41 -31.90
N LYS A 414 -0.15 4.84 -32.89
CA LYS A 414 1.21 4.34 -33.13
C LYS A 414 2.23 4.78 -32.10
N LYS A 415 1.96 5.86 -31.34
CA LYS A 415 2.90 6.32 -30.30
C LYS A 415 3.13 5.27 -29.22
N LYS A 416 2.09 4.55 -28.82
CA LYS A 416 2.13 3.52 -27.79
C LYS A 416 1.06 2.47 -28.02
N ASP A 417 1.40 1.20 -27.81
CA ASP A 417 0.42 0.12 -27.92
C ASP A 417 -0.75 0.29 -26.95
N SER A 418 -0.52 0.86 -25.75
CA SER A 418 -1.60 1.22 -24.82
C SER A 418 -2.57 2.23 -25.45
N TYR A 419 -2.08 3.24 -26.19
CA TYR A 419 -2.92 4.23 -26.87
C TYR A 419 -3.83 3.55 -27.87
N ALA A 420 -3.27 2.64 -28.67
CA ALA A 420 -4.04 1.81 -29.60
C ALA A 420 -5.10 0.96 -28.88
N GLU A 421 -4.73 0.22 -27.84
CA GLU A 421 -5.66 -0.66 -27.11
C GLU A 421 -6.84 0.10 -26.50
N VAL A 422 -6.59 1.23 -25.83
CA VAL A 422 -7.66 2.01 -25.20
C VAL A 422 -8.53 2.71 -26.25
N ALA A 423 -7.92 3.25 -27.32
CA ALA A 423 -8.68 3.90 -28.39
C ALA A 423 -9.65 2.90 -29.05
N ILE A 424 -9.17 1.70 -29.41
CA ILE A 424 -10.01 0.70 -30.07
C ILE A 424 -11.10 0.14 -29.12
N GLN A 425 -10.79 -0.01 -27.82
CA GLN A 425 -11.78 -0.43 -26.82
C GLN A 425 -12.87 0.62 -26.60
N ASN A 426 -12.49 1.90 -26.48
CA ASN A 426 -13.42 3.01 -26.34
C ASN A 426 -14.33 3.16 -27.57
N ILE A 427 -13.80 2.89 -28.77
CA ILE A 427 -14.61 2.87 -29.99
C ILE A 427 -15.59 1.69 -29.93
N ASN A 428 -15.11 0.49 -29.59
CA ASN A 428 -15.94 -0.71 -29.50
C ASN A 428 -17.12 -0.56 -28.53
N SER A 429 -16.94 0.15 -27.41
CA SER A 429 -17.98 0.31 -26.38
C SER A 429 -19.14 1.24 -26.81
N GLU A 430 -18.87 2.23 -27.67
CA GLU A 430 -19.81 3.33 -27.92
C GLU A 430 -20.27 3.48 -29.38
N TYR A 431 -19.55 2.97 -30.39
CA TYR A 431 -19.84 3.28 -31.80
C TYR A 431 -21.30 2.97 -32.21
N LYS A 432 -21.84 1.84 -31.74
CA LYS A 432 -23.22 1.40 -32.02
C LYS A 432 -24.27 2.35 -31.46
N LYS A 433 -23.97 3.01 -30.33
CA LYS A 433 -24.90 3.95 -29.67
C LYS A 433 -24.95 5.29 -30.38
N ILE A 434 -23.87 5.64 -31.09
CA ILE A 434 -23.72 6.96 -31.71
C ILE A 434 -24.15 6.94 -33.18
N CYS A 435 -23.96 5.83 -33.90
CA CYS A 435 -24.49 5.67 -35.26
C CYS A 435 -26.02 5.69 -35.28
N LYS A 436 -26.61 6.65 -36.00
CA LYS A 436 -28.08 6.79 -36.15
C LYS A 436 -28.55 6.38 -37.54
N ASN A 437 -27.70 6.57 -38.55
CA ASN A 437 -27.97 6.26 -39.95
C ASN A 437 -27.01 5.19 -40.47
N PHE A 438 -27.35 4.54 -41.59
CA PHE A 438 -26.47 3.54 -42.20
C PHE A 438 -25.13 4.11 -42.67
N GLU A 439 -25.09 5.37 -43.14
CA GLU A 439 -23.83 6.03 -43.53
C GLU A 439 -22.89 6.32 -42.35
N ASP A 440 -23.41 6.41 -41.12
CA ASP A 440 -22.59 6.73 -39.93
C ASP A 440 -21.57 5.63 -39.63
N TYR A 441 -21.78 4.41 -40.14
CA TYR A 441 -20.88 3.27 -39.99
C TYR A 441 -19.66 3.29 -40.94
N ASP A 442 -19.69 4.08 -42.01
CA ASP A 442 -18.60 4.12 -43.00
C ASP A 442 -17.31 4.70 -42.42
N PRO A 443 -17.31 5.82 -41.67
CA PRO A 443 -16.13 6.32 -41.00
C PRO A 443 -15.42 5.28 -40.13
N PHE A 444 -16.19 4.51 -39.36
CA PHE A 444 -15.66 3.44 -38.52
C PHE A 444 -15.09 2.30 -39.36
N SER A 445 -15.79 1.90 -40.41
CA SER A 445 -15.34 0.81 -41.30
C SER A 445 -14.03 1.15 -41.99
N ASN A 446 -13.91 2.38 -42.49
CA ASN A 446 -12.67 2.89 -43.08
C ASN A 446 -11.54 2.91 -42.06
N PHE A 447 -11.81 3.35 -40.83
CA PHE A 447 -10.82 3.37 -39.76
C PHE A 447 -10.35 1.97 -39.35
N MET A 448 -11.27 1.01 -39.19
CA MET A 448 -10.91 -0.40 -38.90
C MET A 448 -10.08 -1.00 -40.02
N TYR A 449 -10.46 -0.74 -41.28
CA TYR A 449 -9.70 -1.17 -42.44
C TYR A 449 -8.28 -0.57 -42.45
N GLU A 450 -8.12 0.71 -42.13
CA GLU A 450 -6.80 1.35 -42.01
C GLU A 450 -5.96 0.72 -40.89
N ILE A 451 -6.55 0.41 -39.71
CA ILE A 451 -5.88 -0.32 -38.62
C ILE A 451 -5.40 -1.70 -39.06
N LEU A 452 -6.26 -2.46 -39.73
CA LEU A 452 -5.94 -3.83 -40.17
C LEU A 452 -4.81 -3.87 -41.20
N LYS A 453 -4.65 -2.81 -42.02
CA LYS A 453 -3.55 -2.65 -42.98
C LYS A 453 -2.23 -2.24 -42.35
N ASP A 454 -2.28 -1.61 -41.19
CA ASP A 454 -1.09 -1.10 -40.52
C ASP A 454 -0.47 -2.12 -39.54
N ARG A 455 0.66 -1.75 -38.95
CA ARG A 455 1.42 -2.58 -37.99
C ARG A 455 0.96 -2.30 -36.56
N PHE A 456 -0.23 -2.77 -36.21
CA PHE A 456 -0.73 -2.81 -34.84
C PHE A 456 -0.61 -4.20 -34.20
N SER A 457 -0.68 -4.27 -32.87
CA SER A 457 -0.69 -5.54 -32.14
C SER A 457 -1.89 -6.40 -32.51
N PHE A 458 -1.75 -7.72 -32.34
CA PHE A 458 -2.80 -8.69 -32.63
C PHE A 458 -4.12 -8.32 -31.94
N ARG A 459 -4.08 -7.93 -30.67
CA ARG A 459 -5.26 -7.56 -29.90
C ARG A 459 -6.00 -6.35 -30.47
N VAL A 460 -5.27 -5.35 -30.95
CA VAL A 460 -5.87 -4.16 -31.60
C VAL A 460 -6.51 -4.57 -32.92
N LYS A 461 -5.82 -5.38 -33.73
CA LYS A 461 -6.35 -5.92 -35.00
C LYS A 461 -7.57 -6.80 -34.79
N GLU A 462 -7.57 -7.65 -33.77
CA GLU A 462 -8.68 -8.53 -33.40
C GLU A 462 -9.95 -7.73 -33.13
N ILE A 463 -9.88 -6.69 -32.30
CA ILE A 463 -11.03 -5.83 -32.01
C ILE A 463 -11.47 -5.08 -33.28
N ALA A 464 -10.54 -4.57 -34.09
CA ALA A 464 -10.86 -3.90 -35.34
C ALA A 464 -11.59 -4.83 -36.32
N ALA A 465 -11.17 -6.09 -36.42
CA ALA A 465 -11.80 -7.10 -37.26
C ALA A 465 -13.22 -7.46 -36.77
N ILE A 466 -13.40 -7.60 -35.46
CA ILE A 466 -14.73 -7.83 -34.86
C ILE A 466 -15.68 -6.68 -35.20
N ILE A 467 -15.26 -5.43 -35.00
CA ILE A 467 -16.07 -4.26 -35.32
C ILE A 467 -16.42 -4.23 -36.81
N LEU A 468 -15.43 -4.44 -37.69
CA LEU A 468 -15.62 -4.38 -39.14
C LEU A 468 -16.56 -5.49 -39.64
N ASN A 469 -16.41 -6.71 -39.13
CA ASN A 469 -17.31 -7.83 -39.42
C ASN A 469 -18.74 -7.52 -38.97
N GLU A 470 -18.92 -7.03 -37.74
CA GLU A 470 -20.24 -6.72 -37.20
C GLU A 470 -20.95 -5.63 -38.04
N ILE A 471 -20.22 -4.57 -38.42
CA ILE A 471 -20.75 -3.54 -39.33
C ILE A 471 -21.14 -4.15 -40.69
N ALA A 472 -20.29 -5.01 -41.25
CA ALA A 472 -20.52 -5.61 -42.56
C ALA A 472 -21.74 -6.54 -42.58
N TYR A 473 -21.91 -7.39 -41.58
CA TYR A 473 -22.87 -8.50 -41.62
C TYR A 473 -24.05 -8.35 -40.66
N SER A 474 -23.84 -7.83 -39.45
CA SER A 474 -24.94 -7.60 -38.51
C SER A 474 -25.76 -6.35 -38.86
N PHE A 475 -25.09 -5.30 -39.35
CA PHE A 475 -25.74 -4.07 -39.83
C PHE A 475 -25.90 -4.02 -41.36
N ASN A 476 -25.51 -5.09 -42.07
CA ASN A 476 -25.63 -5.24 -43.52
C ASN A 476 -25.05 -4.05 -44.34
N ARG A 477 -23.90 -3.53 -43.93
CA ARG A 477 -23.26 -2.40 -44.62
C ARG A 477 -22.37 -2.90 -45.78
N TYR A 478 -22.87 -2.77 -47.00
CA TYR A 478 -22.14 -3.19 -48.21
C TYR A 478 -20.74 -2.55 -48.37
N HIS A 479 -20.57 -1.30 -47.92
CA HIS A 479 -19.25 -0.64 -47.93
C HIS A 479 -18.23 -1.43 -47.12
N ALA A 480 -18.58 -1.81 -45.89
CA ALA A 480 -17.73 -2.63 -45.02
C ALA A 480 -17.46 -4.03 -45.61
N GLN A 481 -18.46 -4.67 -46.23
CA GLN A 481 -18.27 -5.94 -46.93
C GLN A 481 -17.24 -5.83 -48.06
N GLY A 482 -17.22 -4.70 -48.78
CA GLY A 482 -16.21 -4.39 -49.80
C GLY A 482 -14.80 -4.30 -49.20
N LEU A 483 -14.66 -3.58 -48.07
CA LEU A 483 -13.39 -3.46 -47.36
C LEU A 483 -12.86 -4.80 -46.83
N ILE A 484 -13.75 -5.69 -46.37
CA ILE A 484 -13.37 -7.05 -45.96
C ILE A 484 -12.82 -7.86 -47.15
N LYS A 485 -13.50 -7.82 -48.30
CA LYS A 485 -13.01 -8.51 -49.51
C LYS A 485 -11.65 -7.99 -49.95
N ASP A 486 -11.47 -6.67 -49.92
CA ASP A 486 -10.22 -6.03 -50.28
C ASP A 486 -9.08 -6.46 -49.34
N ILE A 487 -9.29 -6.43 -48.02
CA ILE A 487 -8.20 -6.74 -47.08
C ILE A 487 -7.80 -8.21 -47.09
N ILE A 488 -8.77 -9.13 -47.30
CA ILE A 488 -8.49 -10.55 -47.51
C ILE A 488 -7.67 -10.76 -48.79
N SER A 489 -7.98 -10.01 -49.85
CA SER A 489 -7.23 -10.11 -51.11
C SER A 489 -5.78 -9.61 -51.00
N ILE A 490 -5.52 -8.64 -50.12
CA ILE A 490 -4.17 -8.13 -49.83
C ILE A 490 -3.37 -9.12 -48.97
N GLY A 491 -4.07 -9.97 -48.20
CA GLY A 491 -3.50 -10.94 -47.28
C GLY A 491 -3.42 -10.41 -45.86
N ILE A 492 -3.97 -11.17 -44.90
CA ILE A 492 -3.98 -10.86 -43.48
C ILE A 492 -3.71 -12.13 -42.65
N GLU A 493 -3.45 -12.00 -41.35
CA GLU A 493 -3.21 -13.15 -40.49
C GLU A 493 -4.45 -14.09 -40.46
N PRO A 494 -4.28 -15.43 -40.56
CA PRO A 494 -5.41 -16.37 -40.72
C PRO A 494 -6.52 -16.23 -39.67
N ILE A 495 -6.15 -16.05 -38.40
CA ILE A 495 -7.11 -15.89 -37.31
C ILE A 495 -7.95 -14.61 -37.50
N ILE A 496 -7.34 -13.53 -38.00
CA ILE A 496 -8.04 -12.28 -38.29
C ILE A 496 -8.94 -12.45 -39.52
N GLU A 497 -8.50 -13.20 -40.54
CA GLU A 497 -9.30 -13.56 -41.71
C GLU A 497 -10.58 -14.34 -41.31
N ASP A 498 -10.46 -15.31 -40.40
CA ASP A 498 -11.59 -16.09 -39.90
C ASP A 498 -12.62 -15.20 -39.18
N ILE A 499 -12.15 -14.29 -38.33
CA ILE A 499 -13.00 -13.28 -37.66
C ILE A 499 -13.72 -12.42 -38.70
N LEU A 500 -13.01 -11.95 -39.74
CA LEU A 500 -13.58 -11.11 -40.78
C LEU A 500 -14.64 -11.84 -41.61
N LYS A 501 -14.50 -13.15 -41.83
CA LYS A 501 -15.49 -13.99 -42.54
C LYS A 501 -16.72 -14.33 -41.69
N GLY A 502 -16.61 -14.24 -40.37
CA GLY A 502 -17.66 -14.66 -39.44
C GLY A 502 -17.66 -16.16 -39.19
N ASP A 503 -16.57 -16.85 -39.49
CA ASP A 503 -16.38 -18.26 -39.18
C ASP A 503 -15.95 -18.36 -37.70
N LYS A 504 -16.90 -18.70 -36.82
CA LYS A 504 -16.62 -19.02 -35.41
C LYS A 504 -16.89 -20.49 -35.12
#